data_AF-A0A370DD15-F1
#
_entry.id   AF-A0A370DD15-F1
#
_cell.length_a   1.000
_cell.length_b   1.000
_cell.length_c   1.000
_cell.angle_alpha   90.00
_cell.angle_beta   90.00
_cell.angle_gamma   90.00
#
_symmetry.space_group_name_H-M   'P 1'
#
loop_
_entity.id
_entity.type
_entity.pdbx_description
1 polymer ?
#
loop_
_entity_poly.entity_id
_entity_poly.type
_entity_poly.pdbx_seq_one_letter_code
_entity_poly.pdbx_strand_id
1 'polypeptide(L)'
;MKYMAEVEEFRDKLKSGGKPFLLRNRLPAVKVELEFEGLLNGMPVVWHACIRTVEDCSLNNQVSDDPKQFIKIEIIDGRHELEVALNLNVIDMATLERTIIMIRKYKRLQPGCHEYGARSKTE
;
A
#
# COMPACT_ATOMS: atom_id res chain seq x y z
N MET A 1 11.94 18.86 8.27
CA MET A 1 12.13 19.54 6.97
C MET A 1 12.40 18.58 5.81
N LYS A 2 13.12 17.46 6.01
CA LYS A 2 13.44 16.45 4.97
C LYS A 2 12.23 15.86 4.22
N TYR A 3 11.12 15.59 4.92
CA TYR A 3 9.92 14.97 4.32
C TYR A 3 9.15 15.86 3.32
N MET A 4 9.21 17.18 3.46
CA MET A 4 8.50 18.08 2.54
C MET A 4 9.19 18.15 1.18
N ALA A 5 10.53 18.14 1.17
CA ALA A 5 11.31 18.13 -0.08
C ALA A 5 11.07 16.85 -0.90
N GLU A 6 10.98 15.69 -0.23
CA GLU A 6 10.67 14.41 -0.88
C GLU A 6 9.28 14.40 -1.53
N VAL A 7 8.27 14.95 -0.84
CA VAL A 7 6.91 15.06 -1.38
C VAL A 7 6.86 16.02 -2.57
N GLU A 8 7.58 17.14 -2.52
CA GLU A 8 7.66 18.08 -3.65
C GLU A 8 8.34 17.44 -4.87
N GLU A 9 9.48 16.77 -4.68
CA GLU A 9 10.18 16.05 -5.75
C GLU A 9 9.29 14.96 -6.37
N PHE A 10 8.53 14.25 -5.53
CA PHE A 10 7.59 13.24 -6.00
C PHE A 10 6.43 13.85 -6.80
N ARG A 11 5.85 14.98 -6.34
CA ARG A 11 4.81 15.70 -7.08
C ARG A 11 5.30 16.18 -8.44
N ASP A 12 6.55 16.61 -8.53
CA ASP A 12 7.15 16.99 -9.82
C ASP A 12 7.28 15.80 -10.76
N LYS A 13 7.66 14.61 -10.26
CA LYS A 13 7.65 13.37 -11.04
C LYS A 13 6.25 13.04 -11.56
N LEU A 14 5.21 13.21 -10.76
CA LEU A 14 3.81 12.94 -11.17
C LEU A 14 3.30 13.85 -12.30
N LYS A 15 3.79 15.10 -12.39
CA LYS A 15 3.37 16.05 -13.45
C LYS A 15 3.60 15.50 -14.86
N SER A 16 4.58 14.63 -15.05
CA SER A 16 4.86 13.97 -16.34
C SER A 16 3.94 12.78 -16.66
N GLY A 17 3.28 12.17 -15.66
CA GLY A 17 2.58 10.90 -15.79
C GLY A 17 1.04 10.98 -15.78
N GLY A 18 0.47 12.12 -15.39
CA GLY A 18 -1.00 12.35 -15.39
C GLY A 18 -1.81 11.54 -14.37
N LYS A 19 -1.18 10.63 -13.61
CA LYS A 19 -1.79 9.82 -12.54
C LYS A 19 -1.32 10.31 -11.16
N PRO A 20 -2.14 10.16 -10.10
CA PRO A 20 -1.78 10.59 -8.74
C PRO A 20 -0.89 9.59 -7.99
N PHE A 21 -0.23 8.68 -8.72
CA PHE A 21 0.68 7.64 -8.23
C PHE A 21 1.61 7.17 -9.36
N LEU A 22 2.75 6.60 -8.99
CA LEU A 22 3.69 5.93 -9.90
C LEU A 22 3.57 4.42 -9.72
N LEU A 23 3.38 3.70 -10.81
CA LEU A 23 3.25 2.24 -10.80
C LEU A 23 4.55 1.62 -11.33
N ARG A 24 5.13 0.65 -10.62
CA ARG A 24 6.39 0.01 -11.03
C ARG A 24 6.19 -1.22 -11.93
N ASN A 25 5.05 -1.90 -11.81
CA ASN A 25 4.75 -3.11 -12.56
C ASN A 25 3.39 -3.03 -13.28
N ARG A 26 3.14 -3.95 -14.21
CA ARG A 26 1.89 -3.97 -14.98
C ARG A 26 0.76 -4.64 -14.19
N LEU A 27 -0.46 -4.17 -14.44
CA LEU A 27 -1.70 -4.77 -13.95
C LEU A 27 -2.40 -5.54 -15.07
N PRO A 28 -3.21 -6.56 -14.76
CA PRO A 28 -3.49 -7.09 -13.42
C PRO A 28 -2.34 -7.97 -12.87
N ALA A 29 -2.15 -8.01 -11.56
CA ALA A 29 -1.07 -8.79 -10.92
C ALA A 29 -1.45 -9.25 -9.49
N VAL A 30 -0.75 -10.27 -8.98
CA VAL A 30 -0.91 -10.72 -7.57
C VAL A 30 -0.11 -9.88 -6.58
N LYS A 31 0.91 -9.15 -7.06
CA LYS A 31 1.74 -8.22 -6.31
C LYS A 31 1.92 -6.96 -7.14
N VAL A 32 1.81 -5.80 -6.52
CA VAL A 32 1.88 -4.48 -7.15
C VAL A 32 2.76 -3.56 -6.31
N GLU A 33 3.76 -2.98 -6.94
CA GLU A 33 4.62 -1.97 -6.31
C GLU A 33 4.29 -0.61 -6.89
N LEU A 34 4.03 0.35 -6.00
CA LEU A 34 3.64 1.70 -6.38
C LEU A 34 4.12 2.74 -5.38
N GLU A 35 4.13 3.98 -5.81
CA GLU A 35 4.40 5.12 -4.96
C GLU A 35 3.25 6.12 -5.06
N PHE A 36 2.82 6.70 -3.95
CA PHE A 36 1.79 7.72 -3.95
C PHE A 36 1.88 8.62 -2.71
N GLU A 37 1.41 9.86 -2.86
CA GLU A 37 1.33 10.78 -1.73
C GLU A 37 0.15 10.41 -0.81
N GLY A 38 0.38 10.47 0.50
CA GLY A 38 -0.66 10.33 1.52
C GLY A 38 -0.31 11.09 2.80
N LEU A 39 -0.99 10.75 3.88
CA LEU A 39 -0.78 11.33 5.20
C LEU A 39 -0.39 10.25 6.21
N LEU A 40 0.55 10.56 7.09
CA LEU A 40 0.84 9.80 8.30
C LEU A 40 0.83 10.77 9.50
N ASN A 41 -0.02 10.53 10.50
CA ASN A 41 -0.21 11.44 11.64
C ASN A 41 -0.46 12.91 11.22
N GLY A 42 -1.17 13.13 10.11
CA GLY A 42 -1.45 14.46 9.56
C GLY A 42 -0.31 15.10 8.78
N MET A 43 0.86 14.45 8.70
CA MET A 43 2.00 14.92 7.92
C MET A 43 1.99 14.32 6.51
N PRO A 44 2.27 15.11 5.46
CA PRO A 44 2.39 14.58 4.11
C PRO A 44 3.62 13.68 3.98
N VAL A 45 3.43 12.52 3.36
CA VAL A 45 4.47 11.52 3.12
C VAL A 45 4.31 10.92 1.72
N VAL A 46 5.41 10.41 1.17
CA VAL A 46 5.37 9.52 0.01
C VAL A 46 5.36 8.10 0.52
N TRP A 47 4.29 7.37 0.21
CA TRP A 47 4.21 5.94 0.50
C TRP A 47 4.94 5.17 -0.58
N HIS A 48 5.89 4.33 -0.19
CA HIS A 48 6.41 3.27 -1.03
C HIS A 48 5.63 2.00 -0.70
N ALA A 49 4.68 1.69 -1.57
CA ALA A 49 3.67 0.70 -1.28
C ALA A 49 3.89 -0.59 -2.05
N CYS A 50 3.68 -1.72 -1.36
CA CYS A 50 3.55 -3.04 -1.93
C CYS A 50 2.15 -3.57 -1.59
N ILE A 51 1.27 -3.66 -2.59
CA ILE A 51 -0.06 -4.25 -2.45
C ILE A 51 -0.01 -5.64 -3.06
N ARG A 52 -0.43 -6.65 -2.32
CA ARG A 52 -0.38 -8.05 -2.76
C ARG A 52 -1.60 -8.83 -2.29
N THR A 53 -1.82 -9.98 -2.90
CA THR A 53 -2.84 -10.91 -2.46
C THR A 53 -2.36 -11.65 -1.21
N VAL A 54 -3.30 -12.03 -0.37
CA VAL A 54 -3.05 -12.89 0.79
C VAL A 54 -2.38 -14.21 0.37
N GLU A 55 -2.76 -14.76 -0.78
CA GLU A 55 -2.15 -15.98 -1.35
C GLU A 55 -0.66 -15.79 -1.70
N ASP A 56 -0.28 -14.65 -2.31
CA ASP A 56 1.12 -14.32 -2.57
C ASP A 56 1.92 -14.18 -1.26
N CYS A 57 1.32 -13.66 -0.19
CA CYS A 57 1.95 -13.60 1.12
C CYS A 57 2.18 -14.99 1.75
N SER A 58 1.21 -15.90 1.62
CA SER A 58 1.32 -17.29 2.11
C SER A 58 2.45 -18.04 1.42
N LEU A 59 2.51 -17.96 0.08
CA LEU A 59 3.54 -18.66 -0.70
C LEU A 59 4.96 -18.18 -0.37
N ASN A 60 5.10 -16.91 0.02
CA ASN A 60 6.38 -16.33 0.41
C ASN A 60 6.67 -16.40 1.93
N ASN A 61 5.92 -17.22 2.70
CA ASN A 61 6.10 -17.49 4.13
C ASN A 61 6.13 -16.24 5.04
N GLN A 62 5.44 -15.16 4.66
CA GLN A 62 5.45 -13.91 5.46
C GLN A 62 4.32 -13.83 6.50
N VAL A 63 3.46 -14.85 6.58
CA VAL A 63 2.29 -14.88 7.46
C VAL A 63 1.92 -16.33 7.82
N SER A 64 1.16 -16.50 8.91
CA SER A 64 0.67 -17.80 9.40
C SER A 64 -0.20 -18.56 8.37
N ASP A 65 -0.43 -19.85 8.60
CA ASP A 65 -1.23 -20.77 7.76
C ASP A 65 -2.65 -20.26 7.38
N ASP A 66 -3.19 -19.24 8.06
CA ASP A 66 -4.45 -18.55 7.70
C ASP A 66 -4.28 -17.02 7.70
N PRO A 67 -3.72 -16.41 6.64
CA PRO A 67 -3.44 -14.99 6.66
C PRO A 67 -4.70 -14.17 6.47
N LYS A 68 -4.89 -13.21 7.38
CA LYS A 68 -5.89 -12.16 7.24
C LYS A 68 -5.36 -11.06 6.32
N GLN A 69 -6.28 -10.23 5.83
CA GLN A 69 -5.89 -8.99 5.15
C GLN A 69 -5.15 -8.11 6.15
N PHE A 70 -4.15 -7.36 5.71
CA PHE A 70 -3.41 -6.51 6.63
C PHE A 70 -2.87 -5.22 6.02
N ILE A 71 -2.74 -4.28 6.93
CA ILE A 71 -2.06 -2.99 7.04
C ILE A 71 -0.64 -2.99 7.63
N LYS A 72 0.47 -3.13 6.89
CA LYS A 72 1.80 -2.99 7.52
C LYS A 72 2.42 -1.64 7.18
N ILE A 73 2.86 -0.90 8.20
CA ILE A 73 3.58 0.36 8.03
C ILE A 73 4.91 0.27 8.73
N GLU A 74 5.98 0.55 8.00
CA GLU A 74 7.35 0.61 8.51
C GLU A 74 8.03 1.91 8.08
N ILE A 75 8.93 2.41 8.92
CA ILE A 75 9.77 3.56 8.60
C ILE A 75 11.21 3.06 8.58
N ILE A 76 11.80 2.94 7.40
CA ILE A 76 13.14 2.38 7.19
C ILE A 76 14.03 3.49 6.63
N ASP A 77 15.05 3.91 7.37
CA ASP A 77 15.96 5.00 6.98
C ASP A 77 15.25 6.32 6.58
N GLY A 78 14.07 6.56 7.17
CA GLY A 78 13.22 7.72 6.88
C GLY A 78 12.27 7.53 5.69
N ARG A 79 12.28 6.37 5.04
CA ARG A 79 11.35 5.98 3.98
C ARG A 79 10.09 5.36 4.57
N HIS A 80 8.93 5.77 4.08
CA HIS A 80 7.63 5.28 4.55
C HIS A 80 7.18 4.09 3.71
N GLU A 81 7.45 2.89 4.22
CA GLU A 81 7.05 1.63 3.59
C GLU A 81 5.63 1.26 4.00
N LEU A 82 4.82 0.89 3.02
CA LEU A 82 3.44 0.48 3.20
C LEU A 82 3.21 -0.87 2.55
N GLU A 83 2.80 -1.85 3.32
CA GLU A 83 2.44 -3.15 2.80
C GLU A 83 0.96 -3.42 3.02
N VAL A 84 0.29 -3.90 1.98
CA VAL A 84 -1.13 -4.23 2.03
C VAL A 84 -1.35 -5.62 1.48
N ALA A 85 -1.88 -6.51 2.30
CA ALA A 85 -2.37 -7.81 1.84
C ALA A 85 -3.90 -7.78 1.71
N LEU A 86 -4.41 -8.10 0.52
CA LEU A 86 -5.84 -8.12 0.20
C LEU A 86 -6.31 -9.56 -0.05
N ASN A 87 -7.53 -9.88 0.37
CA ASN A 87 -8.15 -11.18 0.14
C ASN A 87 -8.83 -11.17 -1.24
N LEU A 88 -8.00 -11.16 -2.28
CA LEU A 88 -8.37 -11.13 -3.69
C LEU A 88 -7.47 -12.10 -4.45
N ASN A 89 -7.93 -12.61 -5.60
CA ASN A 89 -7.10 -13.47 -6.46
C ASN A 89 -6.15 -12.63 -7.33
N VAL A 90 -6.56 -11.42 -7.69
CA VAL A 90 -5.77 -10.53 -8.54
C VAL A 90 -6.08 -9.07 -8.22
N ILE A 91 -5.07 -8.21 -8.38
CA ILE A 91 -5.19 -6.77 -8.22
C ILE A 91 -5.28 -6.15 -9.60
N ASP A 92 -6.41 -5.47 -9.85
CA ASP A 92 -6.62 -4.65 -11.04
C ASP A 92 -6.52 -3.15 -10.72
N MET A 93 -6.67 -2.31 -11.74
CA MET A 93 -6.57 -0.85 -11.59
C MET A 93 -7.65 -0.30 -10.63
N ALA A 94 -8.87 -0.82 -10.68
CA ALA A 94 -9.96 -0.35 -9.83
C ALA A 94 -9.71 -0.68 -8.35
N THR A 95 -9.20 -1.87 -8.06
CA THR A 95 -8.78 -2.31 -6.73
C THR A 95 -7.65 -1.44 -6.20
N LEU A 96 -6.65 -1.16 -7.04
CA LEU A 96 -5.54 -0.29 -6.71
C LEU A 96 -6.01 1.11 -6.30
N GLU A 97 -6.84 1.75 -7.12
CA GLU A 97 -7.36 3.09 -6.85
C GLU A 97 -8.19 3.16 -5.57
N ARG A 98 -9.07 2.19 -5.34
CA ARG A 98 -9.86 2.11 -4.09
C ARG A 98 -8.96 1.96 -2.87
N THR A 99 -7.91 1.16 -2.99
CA THR A 99 -6.94 0.93 -1.90
C THR A 99 -6.21 2.22 -1.57
N ILE A 100 -5.70 2.95 -2.57
CA ILE A 100 -5.06 4.26 -2.38
C ILE A 100 -6.02 5.26 -1.71
N ILE A 101 -7.27 5.33 -2.17
CA ILE A 101 -8.29 6.23 -1.58
C ILE A 101 -8.54 5.87 -0.11
N MET A 102 -8.66 4.59 0.20
CA MET A 102 -8.88 4.09 1.56
C MET A 102 -7.73 4.46 2.48
N ILE A 103 -6.48 4.22 2.06
CA ILE A 103 -5.27 4.61 2.81
C ILE A 103 -5.22 6.12 3.03
N ARG A 104 -5.45 6.93 2.00
CA ARG A 104 -5.47 8.40 2.11
C ARG A 104 -6.52 8.94 3.08
N LYS A 105 -7.66 8.25 3.19
CA LYS A 105 -8.76 8.65 4.09
C LYS A 105 -8.57 8.15 5.53
N TYR A 106 -7.67 7.20 5.76
CA TYR A 106 -7.52 6.56 7.05
C TYR A 106 -6.74 7.44 8.02
N LYS A 107 -7.46 8.09 8.95
CA LYS A 107 -6.88 9.08 9.89
C LYS A 107 -6.04 8.47 11.01
N ARG A 108 -6.11 7.14 11.20
CA ARG A 108 -5.49 6.42 12.32
C ARG A 108 -4.35 5.49 11.87
N LEU A 109 -3.76 5.74 10.70
CA LEU A 109 -2.59 4.97 10.27
C LEU A 109 -1.45 5.22 11.24
N GLN A 110 -0.89 4.14 11.76
CA GLN A 110 0.25 4.16 12.68
C GLN A 110 1.23 3.06 12.27
N PRO A 111 2.54 3.23 12.53
CA PRO A 111 3.52 2.16 12.32
C PRO A 111 3.11 0.87 13.03
N GLY A 112 3.44 -0.27 12.42
CA GLY A 112 3.04 -1.60 12.89
C GLY A 112 2.22 -2.39 11.87
N CYS A 113 1.78 -3.58 12.27
CA CYS A 113 0.92 -4.45 11.46
C CYS A 113 -0.52 -4.43 12.00
N HIS A 114 -1.47 -4.10 11.13
CA HIS A 114 -2.89 -3.99 11.44
C HIS A 114 -3.66 -5.01 10.62
N GLU A 115 -4.17 -6.06 11.26
CA GLU A 115 -4.95 -7.10 10.59
C GLU A 115 -6.44 -6.74 10.50
N TYR A 116 -7.07 -7.11 9.39
CA TYR A 116 -8.47 -6.84 9.11
C TYR A 116 -9.20 -8.05 8.50
N GLY A 117 -10.47 -8.18 8.89
CA GLY A 117 -11.37 -9.21 8.37
C GLY A 117 -11.25 -10.58 9.05
N ALA A 118 -12.32 -11.34 8.98
CA ALA A 118 -12.27 -12.80 9.03
C ALA A 118 -12.29 -13.29 7.57
N ARG A 119 -11.61 -14.38 7.24
CA ARG A 119 -11.91 -15.07 5.99
C ARG A 119 -13.37 -15.52 6.13
N SER A 120 -14.29 -14.91 5.39
CA SER A 120 -15.62 -15.52 5.25
C SER A 120 -15.37 -16.93 4.75
N LYS A 121 -15.59 -17.92 5.62
CA LYS A 121 -15.66 -19.31 5.19
C LYS A 121 -16.80 -19.33 4.18
N THR A 122 -16.47 -19.39 2.90
CA THR A 122 -17.42 -19.95 1.95
C THR A 122 -17.39 -21.45 2.27
N GLU A 123 -18.33 -21.87 3.12
CA GLU A 123 -18.78 -23.26 3.19
C GLU A 123 -19.29 -23.72 1.83
#